data_AF-A0A9W6WD33-F1
#
_entry.id   AF-A0A9W6WD33-F1
#
_cell.length_a   1.000
_cell.length_b   1.000
_cell.length_c   1.000
_cell.angle_alpha   90.00
_cell.angle_beta   90.00
_cell.angle_gamma   90.00
#
_symmetry.space_group_name_H-M   'P 1'
#
loop_
_entity.id
_entity.type
_entity.pdbx_description
1 polymer ?
#
loop_
_entity_poly.entity_id
_entity_poly.type
_entity_poly.pdbx_seq_one_letter_code
_entity_poly.pdbx_strand_id
1 'polypeptide(L)'
;MGSPMSPQNFHHHDDTDSSKTLNKAMKSFKILAECPITMVSLCSTYKEIVNTSLPKFIPKVIELLRLQALKQQRAHELAKTQGKYMTNVTPEIKNRSTYDDFIIGQVKAASFLAFVFIRKSAHETLEPFHNEIPDLIIRLLQDCPYELSSARRELLHATRHILSTDYKTLFFSKIDMLLDDRVIIGEGFTAHETLRPLAYSIVADFIHVNSNLTSVQIWKSVTIYYNCS
;
A
#
# COMPACT_ATOMS: atom_id res chain seq x y z
N MET A 1 -3.89 1.17 -74.27
CA MET A 1 -3.31 2.04 -73.22
C MET A 1 -4.46 2.47 -72.32
N GLY A 2 -4.52 2.19 -71.02
CA GLY A 2 -3.55 1.67 -70.08
C GLY A 2 -3.96 2.18 -68.70
N SER A 3 -4.56 1.27 -67.90
CA SER A 3 -4.49 1.19 -66.43
C SER A 3 -5.00 2.32 -65.51
N PRO A 4 -5.27 1.99 -64.21
CA PRO A 4 -6.30 2.60 -63.36
C PRO A 4 -5.77 3.26 -62.07
N MET A 5 -6.71 3.79 -61.26
CA MET A 5 -6.71 4.08 -59.80
C MET A 5 -5.58 4.89 -59.14
N SER A 6 -5.99 5.89 -58.35
CA SER A 6 -5.39 6.18 -57.04
C SER A 6 -6.42 6.89 -56.14
N PRO A 7 -6.76 6.35 -54.95
CA PRO A 7 -7.52 7.04 -53.94
C PRO A 7 -6.62 7.99 -53.12
N GLN A 8 -7.18 9.14 -52.72
CA GLN A 8 -6.53 10.08 -51.82
C GLN A 8 -6.32 9.44 -50.45
N ASN A 9 -5.05 9.28 -50.06
CA ASN A 9 -4.64 8.90 -48.71
C ASN A 9 -5.05 10.01 -47.73
N PHE A 10 -6.06 9.72 -46.91
CA PHE A 10 -6.26 10.43 -45.64
C PHE A 10 -5.12 10.04 -44.70
N HIS A 11 -4.20 10.97 -44.41
CA HIS A 11 -3.32 10.87 -43.25
C HIS A 11 -4.18 10.98 -41.99
N HIS A 12 -4.39 9.86 -41.31
CA HIS A 12 -4.84 9.84 -39.93
C HIS A 12 -3.62 10.16 -39.05
N HIS A 13 -3.69 11.29 -38.34
CA HIS A 13 -2.81 11.57 -37.21
C HIS A 13 -3.12 10.55 -36.12
N ASP A 14 -2.17 9.66 -35.87
CA ASP A 14 -2.21 8.63 -34.84
C ASP A 14 -1.83 9.26 -33.49
N ASP A 15 -2.77 10.02 -32.91
CA ASP A 15 -2.67 10.58 -31.57
C ASP A 15 -4.02 10.37 -30.89
N THR A 16 -4.22 9.23 -30.22
CA THR A 16 -5.06 9.06 -29.00
C THR A 16 -5.42 7.59 -28.74
N ASP A 17 -4.58 6.81 -28.05
CA ASP A 17 -5.09 5.61 -27.36
C ASP A 17 -4.34 5.11 -26.12
N SER A 18 -3.54 5.97 -25.47
CA SER A 18 -2.96 5.64 -24.15
C SER A 18 -3.92 5.90 -22.97
N SER A 19 -4.87 6.84 -23.10
CA SER A 19 -5.78 7.26 -22.02
C SER A 19 -7.02 6.36 -21.84
N LYS A 20 -7.47 5.65 -22.89
CA LYS A 20 -8.61 4.71 -22.80
C LYS A 20 -8.23 3.40 -22.11
N THR A 21 -7.01 2.91 -22.33
CA THR A 21 -6.49 1.68 -21.71
C THR A 21 -6.32 1.84 -20.20
N LEU A 22 -5.83 2.99 -19.74
CA LEU A 22 -5.70 3.32 -18.32
C LEU A 22 -7.06 3.35 -17.60
N ASN A 23 -8.08 3.96 -18.22
CA ASN A 23 -9.44 3.99 -17.68
C ASN A 23 -10.11 2.60 -17.59
N LYS A 24 -9.79 1.70 -18.52
CA LYS A 24 -10.32 0.33 -18.52
C LYS A 24 -9.63 -0.54 -17.45
N ALA A 25 -8.30 -0.41 -17.31
CA ALA A 25 -7.54 -1.08 -16.25
C ALA A 25 -8.00 -0.63 -14.85
N MET A 26 -8.21 0.68 -14.64
CA MET A 26 -8.71 1.21 -13.36
C MET A 26 -10.11 0.70 -13.02
N LYS A 27 -11.00 0.50 -14.00
CA LYS A 27 -12.31 -0.14 -13.79
C LYS A 27 -12.17 -1.61 -13.40
N SER A 28 -11.25 -2.35 -14.03
CA SER A 28 -10.95 -3.74 -13.67
C SER A 28 -10.38 -3.82 -12.24
N PHE A 29 -9.45 -2.95 -11.85
CA PHE A 29 -8.91 -2.90 -10.49
C PHE A 29 -9.92 -2.44 -9.44
N LYS A 30 -10.87 -1.56 -9.79
CA LYS A 30 -11.95 -1.13 -8.89
C LYS A 30 -12.94 -2.25 -8.58
N ILE A 31 -13.29 -3.06 -9.59
CA ILE A 31 -14.10 -4.28 -9.41
C ILE A 31 -13.31 -5.35 -8.63
N LEU A 32 -11.99 -5.46 -8.89
CA LEU A 32 -11.06 -6.33 -8.16
C LEU A 32 -10.95 -5.95 -6.67
N ALA A 33 -10.96 -4.65 -6.37
CA ALA A 33 -10.83 -4.10 -5.03
C ALA A 33 -12.15 -4.10 -4.24
N GLU A 34 -13.30 -4.30 -4.89
CA GLU A 34 -14.61 -4.17 -4.23
C GLU A 34 -15.17 -5.44 -3.58
N CYS A 35 -14.48 -6.59 -3.61
CA CYS A 35 -14.80 -7.67 -2.67
C CYS A 35 -13.63 -8.66 -2.50
N PRO A 36 -13.14 -8.89 -1.27
CA PRO A 36 -12.12 -9.90 -0.99
C PRO A 36 -12.56 -11.33 -1.34
N ILE A 37 -13.86 -11.64 -1.26
CA ILE A 37 -14.38 -13.01 -1.46
C ILE A 37 -14.45 -13.38 -2.95
N THR A 38 -14.91 -12.49 -3.84
CA THR A 38 -14.91 -12.76 -5.29
C THR A 38 -13.49 -12.79 -5.84
N MET A 39 -12.55 -12.02 -5.28
CA MET A 39 -11.14 -12.13 -5.65
C MET A 39 -10.48 -13.44 -5.23
N VAL A 40 -10.90 -13.96 -4.07
CA VAL A 40 -10.49 -15.29 -3.63
C VAL A 40 -11.01 -16.36 -4.60
N SER A 41 -12.29 -16.30 -4.99
CA SER A 41 -12.88 -17.23 -5.96
C SER A 41 -12.30 -17.09 -7.37
N LEU A 42 -12.19 -15.89 -7.93
CA LEU A 42 -11.73 -15.66 -9.31
C LEU A 42 -10.29 -16.13 -9.51
N CYS A 43 -9.39 -15.80 -8.59
CA CYS A 43 -8.02 -16.29 -8.67
C CYS A 43 -7.87 -17.74 -8.19
N SER A 44 -8.88 -18.34 -7.54
CA SER A 44 -8.94 -19.80 -7.35
C SER A 44 -9.35 -20.52 -8.64
N THR A 45 -10.16 -19.87 -9.50
CA THR A 45 -10.59 -20.36 -10.80
C THR A 45 -9.54 -20.15 -11.91
N TYR A 46 -8.76 -19.06 -11.87
CA TYR A 46 -7.74 -18.72 -12.87
C TYR A 46 -6.31 -18.78 -12.33
N LYS A 47 -5.98 -19.81 -11.54
CA LYS A 47 -4.67 -19.95 -10.88
C LYS A 47 -3.49 -19.94 -11.85
N GLU A 48 -3.62 -20.55 -13.03
CA GLU A 48 -2.53 -20.60 -14.02
C GLU A 48 -2.17 -19.23 -14.60
N ILE A 49 -3.16 -18.43 -14.98
CA ILE A 49 -2.93 -17.09 -15.55
C ILE A 49 -2.32 -16.16 -14.49
N VAL A 50 -2.78 -16.28 -13.24
CA VAL A 50 -2.27 -15.52 -12.10
C VAL A 50 -0.83 -15.91 -11.81
N ASN A 51 -0.51 -17.20 -11.72
CA ASN A 51 0.86 -17.67 -11.45
C ASN A 51 1.84 -17.30 -12.57
N THR A 52 1.38 -17.16 -13.82
CA THR A 52 2.23 -16.76 -14.96
C THR A 52 2.44 -15.24 -15.03
N SER A 53 1.44 -14.45 -14.61
CA SER A 53 1.47 -12.98 -14.74
C SER A 53 2.03 -12.28 -13.51
N LEU A 54 1.84 -12.85 -12.31
CA LEU A 54 2.31 -12.29 -11.04
C LEU A 54 3.83 -12.02 -11.02
N PRO A 55 4.70 -12.94 -11.49
CA PRO A 55 6.14 -12.70 -11.48
C PRO A 55 6.56 -11.45 -12.26
N LYS A 56 5.81 -11.09 -13.31
CA LYS A 56 6.06 -9.90 -14.13
C LYS A 56 5.47 -8.63 -13.51
N PHE A 57 4.37 -8.77 -12.78
CA PHE A 57 3.61 -7.64 -12.24
C PHE A 57 4.12 -7.17 -10.86
N ILE A 58 4.58 -8.10 -10.01
CA ILE A 58 5.09 -7.78 -8.66
C ILE A 58 6.20 -6.72 -8.68
N PRO A 59 7.25 -6.83 -9.53
CA PRO A 59 8.29 -5.80 -9.58
C PRO A 59 7.74 -4.41 -9.95
N LYS A 60 6.69 -4.34 -10.77
CA LYS A 60 6.05 -3.07 -11.16
C LYS A 60 5.19 -2.48 -10.05
N VAL A 61 4.55 -3.34 -9.26
CA VAL A 61 3.87 -2.92 -8.02
C VAL A 61 4.89 -2.35 -7.04
N ILE A 62 6.02 -3.03 -6.83
CA ILE A 62 7.09 -2.52 -5.96
C ILE A 62 7.67 -1.20 -6.50
N GLU A 63 7.88 -1.06 -7.80
CA GLU A 63 8.32 0.19 -8.43
C GLU A 63 7.35 1.35 -8.16
N LEU A 64 6.03 1.11 -8.29
CA LEU A 64 5.00 2.08 -7.94
C LEU A 64 5.03 2.44 -6.44
N LEU A 65 5.24 1.45 -5.58
CA LEU A 65 5.39 1.65 -4.14
C LEU A 65 6.68 2.39 -3.79
N ARG A 66 7.73 2.36 -4.60
CA ARG A 66 8.96 3.14 -4.37
C ARG A 66 8.81 4.62 -4.69
N LEU A 67 7.85 4.97 -5.55
CA LEU A 67 7.64 6.37 -5.91
C LEU A 67 7.26 7.20 -4.69
N GLN A 68 7.84 8.38 -4.58
CA GLN A 68 7.53 9.33 -3.52
C GLN A 68 7.52 10.75 -4.09
N ALA A 69 6.65 11.59 -3.56
CA ALA A 69 6.70 13.01 -3.85
C ALA A 69 8.02 13.58 -3.29
N LEU A 70 8.84 14.21 -4.13
CA LEU A 70 10.18 14.68 -3.77
C LEU A 70 10.21 15.55 -2.50
N LYS A 71 9.18 16.36 -2.29
CA LYS A 71 9.04 17.20 -1.09
C LYS A 71 8.79 16.37 0.18
N GLN A 72 7.96 15.34 0.09
CA GLN A 72 7.72 14.40 1.19
C GLN A 72 8.98 13.58 1.49
N GLN A 73 9.69 13.13 0.45
CA GLN A 73 10.96 12.42 0.60
C GLN A 73 11.99 13.25 1.38
N ARG A 74 12.19 14.51 1.00
CA ARG A 74 13.10 15.41 1.72
C ARG A 74 12.69 15.63 3.17
N ALA A 75 11.38 15.68 3.45
CA ALA A 75 10.89 15.79 4.82
C ALA A 75 11.23 14.54 5.65
N HIS A 76 11.14 13.33 5.08
CA HIS A 76 11.60 12.10 5.73
C HIS A 76 13.11 12.11 6.00
N GLU A 77 13.91 12.50 5.01
CA GLU A 77 15.37 12.60 5.15
C GLU A 77 15.75 13.59 6.26
N LEU A 78 15.11 14.76 6.31
CA LEU A 78 15.31 15.75 7.36
C LEU A 78 14.90 15.22 8.73
N ALA A 79 13.73 14.60 8.86
CA ALA A 79 13.29 14.00 10.12
C ALA A 79 14.30 12.96 10.62
N LYS A 80 14.82 12.12 9.72
CA LYS A 80 15.81 11.10 10.03
C LYS A 80 17.12 11.69 10.56
N THR A 81 17.60 12.80 9.99
CA THR A 81 18.80 13.49 10.52
C THR A 81 18.61 14.04 11.93
N GLN A 82 17.37 14.26 12.35
CA GLN A 82 17.01 14.71 13.70
C GLN A 82 16.71 13.54 14.66
N GLY A 83 16.92 12.29 14.24
CA GLY A 83 16.57 11.10 15.03
C GLY A 83 15.06 10.92 15.20
N LYS A 84 14.26 11.52 14.33
CA LYS A 84 12.79 11.41 14.30
C LYS A 84 12.36 10.73 13.01
N TYR A 85 11.07 10.42 12.93
CA TYR A 85 10.42 9.99 11.70
C TYR A 85 9.20 10.86 11.43
N MET A 86 8.83 10.96 10.16
CA MET A 86 7.68 11.75 9.76
C MET A 86 6.38 11.07 10.20
N THR A 87 5.43 11.83 10.73
CA THR A 87 4.09 11.31 11.08
C THR A 87 2.99 11.86 10.18
N ASN A 88 3.29 12.89 9.38
CA ASN A 88 2.33 13.63 8.59
C ASN A 88 2.86 13.97 7.19
N VAL A 89 1.99 14.54 6.37
CA VAL A 89 2.37 15.04 5.04
C VAL A 89 2.90 16.48 5.14
N THR A 90 4.06 16.75 4.53
CA THR A 90 4.70 18.08 4.57
C THR A 90 3.80 19.19 4.03
N PRO A 91 3.76 20.37 4.66
CA PRO A 91 3.03 21.52 4.15
C PRO A 91 3.56 22.04 2.80
N GLU A 92 4.76 21.64 2.38
CA GLU A 92 5.33 22.03 1.09
C GLU A 92 4.58 21.46 -0.12
N ILE A 93 3.79 20.40 0.07
CA ILE A 93 2.92 19.85 -0.98
C ILE A 93 1.70 20.78 -1.14
N LYS A 94 1.74 21.59 -2.19
CA LYS A 94 0.69 22.56 -2.51
C LYS A 94 -0.52 21.91 -3.19
N ASN A 95 -0.28 20.98 -4.11
CA ASN A 95 -1.37 20.28 -4.81
C ASN A 95 -1.78 19.02 -4.02
N ARG A 96 -2.65 19.23 -3.04
CA ARG A 96 -3.13 18.16 -2.15
C ARG A 96 -3.97 17.12 -2.89
N SER A 97 -4.91 17.54 -3.73
CA SER A 97 -5.76 16.62 -4.49
C SER A 97 -4.97 15.61 -5.33
N THR A 98 -3.94 16.05 -6.07
CA THR A 98 -3.11 15.12 -6.86
C THR A 98 -2.25 14.23 -5.98
N TYR A 99 -1.78 14.74 -4.83
CA TYR A 99 -1.06 13.91 -3.86
C TYR A 99 -1.98 12.83 -3.26
N ASP A 100 -3.23 13.18 -2.95
CA ASP A 100 -4.22 12.26 -2.41
C ASP A 100 -4.53 11.14 -3.41
N ASP A 101 -4.74 11.46 -4.68
CA ASP A 101 -4.93 10.46 -5.75
C ASP A 101 -3.72 9.53 -5.89
N PHE A 102 -2.51 10.09 -5.77
CA PHE A 102 -1.28 9.31 -5.80
C PHE A 102 -1.18 8.33 -4.62
N ILE A 103 -1.47 8.79 -3.40
CA ILE A 103 -1.49 7.94 -2.20
C ILE A 103 -2.56 6.86 -2.30
N ILE A 104 -3.77 7.19 -2.77
CA ILE A 104 -4.84 6.21 -2.99
C ILE A 104 -4.36 5.12 -3.96
N GLY A 105 -3.68 5.50 -5.05
CA GLY A 105 -3.08 4.55 -5.99
C GLY A 105 -2.07 3.61 -5.32
N GLN A 106 -1.19 4.15 -4.47
CA GLN A 106 -0.22 3.33 -3.73
C GLN A 106 -0.88 2.41 -2.69
N VAL A 107 -1.94 2.86 -2.01
CA VAL A 107 -2.71 2.03 -1.08
C VAL A 107 -3.34 0.84 -1.82
N LYS A 108 -3.92 1.05 -3.00
CA LYS A 108 -4.46 -0.04 -3.83
C LYS A 108 -3.38 -1.04 -4.26
N ALA A 109 -2.21 -0.54 -4.59
CA ALA A 109 -1.05 -1.36 -4.92
C ALA A 109 -0.57 -2.20 -3.71
N ALA A 110 -0.56 -1.62 -2.51
CA ALA A 110 -0.24 -2.32 -1.26
C ALA A 110 -1.29 -3.38 -0.90
N SER A 111 -2.59 -3.10 -1.08
CA SER A 111 -3.66 -4.08 -0.91
C SER A 111 -3.51 -5.28 -1.84
N PHE A 112 -3.15 -5.02 -3.10
CA PHE A 112 -2.84 -6.08 -4.06
C PHE A 112 -1.63 -6.91 -3.61
N LEU A 113 -0.56 -6.25 -3.14
CA LEU A 113 0.62 -6.94 -2.63
C LEU A 113 0.27 -7.83 -1.42
N ALA A 114 -0.51 -7.34 -0.47
CA ALA A 114 -0.99 -8.11 0.68
C ALA A 114 -1.79 -9.37 0.27
N PHE A 115 -2.59 -9.27 -0.79
CA PHE A 115 -3.29 -10.42 -1.36
C PHE A 115 -2.34 -11.46 -1.95
N VAL A 116 -1.26 -11.03 -2.62
CA VAL A 116 -0.21 -11.92 -3.14
C VAL A 116 0.49 -12.65 -1.99
N PHE A 117 0.78 -11.94 -0.89
CA PHE A 117 1.37 -12.52 0.32
C PHE A 117 0.54 -13.68 0.91
N ILE A 118 -0.78 -13.55 0.94
CA ILE A 118 -1.68 -14.60 1.44
C ILE A 118 -1.64 -15.86 0.56
N ARG A 119 -1.44 -15.70 -0.75
CA ARG A 119 -1.60 -16.77 -1.75
C ARG A 119 -0.48 -17.81 -1.78
N LYS A 120 0.65 -17.57 -1.09
CA LYS A 120 1.86 -18.42 -1.03
C LYS A 120 2.51 -18.81 -2.37
N SER A 121 1.81 -18.70 -3.51
CA SER A 121 2.26 -19.13 -4.83
C SER A 121 3.30 -18.22 -5.50
N ALA A 122 3.61 -17.08 -4.89
CA ALA A 122 4.58 -16.10 -5.41
C ALA A 122 5.74 -15.83 -4.44
N HIS A 123 6.00 -16.73 -3.49
CA HIS A 123 7.06 -16.59 -2.48
C HIS A 123 8.43 -16.31 -3.11
N GLU A 124 8.79 -17.05 -4.16
CA GLU A 124 10.07 -16.89 -4.86
C GLU A 124 10.21 -15.54 -5.56
N THR A 125 9.10 -14.96 -6.05
CA THR A 125 9.14 -13.64 -6.70
C THR A 125 9.23 -12.50 -5.68
N LEU A 126 8.71 -12.71 -4.46
CA LEU A 126 8.74 -11.71 -3.40
C LEU A 126 10.09 -11.66 -2.67
N GLU A 127 10.84 -12.76 -2.72
CA GLU A 127 12.13 -12.93 -2.02
C GLU A 127 13.11 -11.77 -2.17
N PRO A 128 13.32 -11.22 -3.39
CA PRO A 128 14.20 -10.06 -3.57
C PRO A 128 13.75 -8.78 -2.87
N PHE A 129 12.47 -8.69 -2.48
CA PHE A 129 11.84 -7.48 -1.96
C PHE A 129 11.50 -7.58 -0.46
N HIS A 130 11.71 -8.72 0.19
CA HIS A 130 11.28 -8.96 1.58
C HIS A 130 11.74 -7.88 2.56
N ASN A 131 13.01 -7.47 2.46
CA ASN A 131 13.57 -6.49 3.39
C ASN A 131 13.02 -5.08 3.17
N GLU A 132 12.55 -4.77 1.97
CA GLU A 132 12.06 -3.43 1.61
C GLU A 132 10.57 -3.26 1.93
N ILE A 133 9.79 -4.35 1.89
CA ILE A 133 8.33 -4.28 2.03
C ILE A 133 7.88 -3.66 3.37
N PRO A 134 8.47 -4.02 4.54
CA PRO A 134 8.16 -3.33 5.79
C PRO A 134 8.41 -1.81 5.72
N ASP A 135 9.50 -1.38 5.11
CA ASP A 135 9.80 0.04 4.92
C ASP A 135 8.75 0.73 4.05
N LEU A 136 8.33 0.11 2.95
CA LEU A 136 7.31 0.65 2.05
C LEU A 136 5.95 0.80 2.72
N ILE A 137 5.50 -0.22 3.47
CA ILE A 137 4.21 -0.19 4.17
C ILE A 137 4.21 0.88 5.27
N ILE A 138 5.28 0.95 6.07
CA ILE A 138 5.40 1.96 7.12
C ILE A 138 5.46 3.36 6.53
N ARG A 139 6.25 3.56 5.46
CA ARG A 139 6.30 4.84 4.75
C ARG A 139 4.92 5.25 4.25
N LEU A 140 4.13 4.33 3.70
CA LEU A 140 2.76 4.63 3.27
C LEU A 140 1.83 5.01 4.43
N LEU A 141 1.97 4.40 5.60
CA LEU A 141 1.22 4.78 6.80
C LEU A 141 1.56 6.22 7.24
N GLN A 142 2.83 6.62 7.12
CA GLN A 142 3.30 7.98 7.41
C GLN A 142 2.87 9.00 6.33
N ASP A 143 2.88 8.59 5.06
CA ASP A 143 2.59 9.45 3.91
C ASP A 143 1.10 9.59 3.64
N CYS A 144 0.25 8.78 4.28
CA CYS A 144 -1.20 8.82 4.12
C CYS A 144 -1.80 10.04 4.87
N PRO A 145 -2.40 11.01 4.16
CA PRO A 145 -3.09 12.13 4.79
C PRO A 145 -4.19 11.66 5.74
N TYR A 146 -4.41 12.39 6.84
CA TYR A 146 -5.44 12.03 7.82
C TYR A 146 -6.86 12.24 7.29
N GLU A 147 -7.02 13.04 6.24
CA GLU A 147 -8.29 13.26 5.52
C GLU A 147 -8.73 12.00 4.76
N LEU A 148 -7.80 11.12 4.37
CA LEU A 148 -8.06 9.91 3.59
C LEU A 148 -8.34 8.69 4.48
N SER A 149 -9.28 8.83 5.41
CA SER A 149 -9.63 7.78 6.39
C SER A 149 -9.98 6.43 5.75
N SER A 150 -10.65 6.44 4.60
CA SER A 150 -10.98 5.21 3.84
C SER A 150 -9.72 4.51 3.29
N ALA A 151 -8.79 5.28 2.72
CA ALA A 151 -7.53 4.73 2.21
C ALA A 151 -6.67 4.20 3.36
N ARG A 152 -6.62 4.91 4.48
CA ARG A 152 -5.92 4.46 5.68
C ARG A 152 -6.49 3.15 6.24
N ARG A 153 -7.83 3.03 6.32
CA ARG A 153 -8.50 1.78 6.71
C ARG A 153 -8.11 0.61 5.82
N GLU A 154 -8.06 0.84 4.51
CA GLU A 154 -7.67 -0.18 3.54
C GLU A 154 -6.21 -0.59 3.72
N LEU A 155 -5.32 0.38 3.94
CA LEU A 155 -3.90 0.11 4.24
C LEU A 155 -3.72 -0.67 5.56
N LEU A 156 -4.54 -0.40 6.58
CA LEU A 156 -4.56 -1.17 7.82
C LEU A 156 -4.98 -2.62 7.58
N HIS A 157 -6.00 -2.87 6.77
CA HIS A 157 -6.36 -4.24 6.39
C HIS A 157 -5.24 -4.94 5.62
N ALA A 158 -4.60 -4.27 4.66
CA ALA A 158 -3.44 -4.79 3.94
C ALA A 158 -2.30 -5.15 4.90
N THR A 159 -2.00 -4.26 5.86
CA THR A 159 -0.99 -4.49 6.89
C THR A 159 -1.34 -5.71 7.74
N ARG A 160 -2.59 -5.82 8.21
CA ARG A 160 -3.09 -6.98 8.96
C ARG A 160 -2.88 -8.28 8.21
N HIS A 161 -3.21 -8.28 6.92
CA HIS A 161 -3.06 -9.45 6.06
C HIS A 161 -1.62 -9.91 5.98
N ILE A 162 -0.67 -8.99 5.80
CA ILE A 162 0.77 -9.31 5.75
C ILE A 162 1.23 -9.86 7.12
N LEU A 163 0.85 -9.20 8.23
CA LEU A 163 1.22 -9.61 9.58
C LEU A 163 0.59 -10.94 10.03
N SER A 164 -0.45 -11.41 9.33
CA SER A 164 -1.08 -12.71 9.58
C SER A 164 -0.34 -13.88 8.90
N THR A 165 0.71 -13.60 8.12
CA THR A 165 1.52 -14.61 7.41
C THR A 165 2.88 -14.82 8.09
N ASP A 166 3.69 -15.75 7.57
CA ASP A 166 5.05 -16.02 8.05
C ASP A 166 6.00 -14.81 7.89
N TYR A 167 5.61 -13.83 7.07
CA TYR A 167 6.35 -12.59 6.80
C TYR A 167 6.30 -11.55 7.92
N LYS A 168 5.47 -11.76 8.95
CA LYS A 168 5.34 -10.85 10.10
C LYS A 168 6.68 -10.57 10.79
N THR A 169 7.60 -11.54 10.78
CA THR A 169 8.92 -11.42 11.40
C THR A 169 9.76 -10.29 10.78
N LEU A 170 9.52 -9.96 9.50
CA LEU A 170 10.18 -8.86 8.79
C LEU A 170 9.80 -7.49 9.39
N PHE A 171 8.64 -7.39 10.06
CA PHE A 171 8.16 -6.14 10.65
C PHE A 171 8.68 -5.92 12.08
N PHE A 172 9.43 -6.84 12.67
CA PHE A 172 9.93 -6.67 14.04
C PHE A 172 10.83 -5.45 14.20
N SER A 173 11.62 -5.09 13.19
CA SER A 173 12.44 -3.86 13.22
C SER A 173 11.61 -2.56 13.13
N LYS A 174 10.30 -2.67 12.85
CA LYS A 174 9.36 -1.55 12.67
C LYS A 174 8.33 -1.43 13.79
N ILE A 175 8.44 -2.27 14.82
CA ILE A 175 7.45 -2.34 15.89
C ILE A 175 7.23 -1.00 16.60
N ASP A 176 8.29 -0.22 16.83
CA ASP A 176 8.16 1.08 17.52
C ASP A 176 7.32 2.08 16.71
N MET A 177 7.34 1.98 15.38
CA MET A 177 6.49 2.79 14.50
C MET A 177 5.06 2.24 14.43
N LEU A 178 4.87 0.92 14.49
CA LEU A 178 3.53 0.31 14.56
C LEU A 178 2.83 0.58 15.90
N LEU A 179 3.59 0.80 16.97
CA LEU A 179 3.11 1.20 18.30
C LEU A 179 2.85 2.71 18.42
N ASP A 180 3.16 3.51 17.40
CA ASP A 180 2.89 4.95 17.41
C ASP A 180 1.57 5.26 16.70
N ASP A 181 0.59 5.73 17.47
CA ASP A 181 -0.74 6.11 16.98
C ASP A 181 -0.67 7.14 15.85
N ARG A 182 0.31 8.05 15.89
CA ARG A 182 0.51 9.07 14.85
C ARG A 182 0.91 8.44 13.51
N VAL A 183 1.52 7.25 13.53
CA VAL A 183 1.87 6.52 12.31
C VAL A 183 0.73 5.61 11.89
N ILE A 184 0.27 4.72 12.78
CA ILE A 184 -0.70 3.68 12.42
C ILE A 184 -2.11 4.25 12.17
N ILE A 185 -2.58 5.17 13.02
CA ILE A 185 -3.91 5.78 12.93
C ILE A 185 -3.87 7.17 12.28
N GLY A 186 -2.80 7.93 12.50
CA GLY A 186 -2.68 9.31 12.03
C GLY A 186 -3.29 10.32 13.01
N GLU A 187 -2.98 11.59 12.82
CA GLU A 187 -3.33 12.66 13.76
C GLU A 187 -4.76 13.24 13.59
N GLY A 188 -5.56 12.72 12.65
CA GLY A 188 -6.91 13.22 12.38
C GLY A 188 -7.97 12.64 13.32
N PHE A 189 -8.75 13.51 13.96
CA PHE A 189 -9.76 13.15 14.95
C PHE A 189 -10.76 12.07 14.46
N THR A 190 -11.34 12.24 13.27
CA THR A 190 -12.33 11.30 12.71
C THR A 190 -11.74 9.92 12.42
N ALA A 191 -10.52 9.87 11.87
CA ALA A 191 -9.81 8.62 11.63
C ALA A 191 -9.45 7.97 12.97
N HIS A 192 -9.09 8.77 13.96
CA HIS A 192 -8.73 8.30 15.30
C HIS A 192 -9.89 7.60 16.01
N GLU A 193 -11.10 8.16 15.98
CA GLU A 193 -12.27 7.51 16.58
C GLU A 193 -12.68 6.22 15.86
N THR A 194 -12.55 6.18 14.53
CA THR A 194 -13.09 5.08 13.71
C THR A 194 -12.10 3.94 13.48
N LEU A 195 -10.80 4.22 13.42
CA LEU A 195 -9.75 3.24 13.07
C LEU A 195 -9.01 2.69 14.29
N ARG A 196 -9.08 3.35 15.45
CA ARG A 196 -8.41 2.90 16.67
C ARG A 196 -8.70 1.44 17.03
N PRO A 197 -9.95 0.93 17.02
CA PRO A 197 -10.23 -0.47 17.33
C PRO A 197 -9.52 -1.44 16.37
N LEU A 198 -9.52 -1.13 15.07
CA LEU A 198 -8.85 -1.94 14.05
C LEU A 198 -7.33 -1.92 14.23
N ALA A 199 -6.74 -0.72 14.37
CA ALA A 199 -5.30 -0.55 14.52
C ALA A 199 -4.78 -1.30 15.75
N TYR A 200 -5.46 -1.19 16.89
CA TYR A 200 -5.03 -1.84 18.13
C TYR A 200 -5.21 -3.35 18.10
N SER A 201 -6.23 -3.87 17.42
CA SER A 201 -6.35 -5.31 17.17
C SER A 201 -5.18 -5.83 16.33
N ILE A 202 -4.76 -5.10 15.28
CA ILE A 202 -3.61 -5.49 14.46
C ILE A 202 -2.32 -5.50 15.28
N VAL A 203 -2.11 -4.45 16.06
CA VAL A 203 -0.95 -4.33 16.94
C VAL A 203 -0.97 -5.42 18.02
N ALA A 204 -2.14 -5.79 18.55
CA ALA A 204 -2.28 -6.84 19.56
C ALA A 204 -1.87 -8.19 18.99
N ASP A 205 -2.44 -8.54 17.84
CA ASP A 205 -2.13 -9.76 17.11
C ASP A 205 -0.62 -9.83 16.82
N PHE A 206 0.00 -8.69 16.46
CA PHE A 206 1.42 -8.60 16.14
C PHE A 206 2.36 -8.70 17.36
N ILE A 207 2.01 -8.08 18.49
CA ILE A 207 2.73 -8.18 19.76
C ILE A 207 2.64 -9.60 20.28
N HIS A 208 1.45 -10.21 20.25
CA HIS A 208 1.21 -11.55 20.78
C HIS A 208 2.10 -12.60 20.12
N VAL A 209 2.35 -12.48 18.82
CA VAL A 209 3.21 -13.38 18.06
C VAL A 209 4.71 -13.03 18.16
N ASN A 210 5.07 -11.90 18.78
CA ASN A 210 6.45 -11.49 18.99
C ASN A 210 6.93 -11.87 20.39
N SER A 211 7.76 -12.90 20.48
CA SER A 211 8.32 -13.39 21.74
C SER A 211 9.42 -12.51 22.32
N ASN A 212 9.95 -11.54 21.55
CA ASN A 212 11.18 -10.80 21.86
C ASN A 212 10.93 -9.30 22.07
N LEU A 213 9.85 -8.95 22.77
CA LEU A 213 9.54 -7.55 23.07
C LEU A 213 10.41 -7.01 24.21
N THR A 214 10.92 -5.80 24.04
CA THR A 214 11.61 -5.09 25.13
C THR A 214 10.62 -4.62 26.20
N SER A 215 11.08 -4.42 27.44
CA SER A 215 10.23 -3.92 28.53
C SER A 215 9.54 -2.59 28.20
N VAL A 216 10.20 -1.72 27.42
CA VAL A 216 9.63 -0.43 26.96
C VAL A 216 8.48 -0.65 25.98
N GLN A 217 8.64 -1.59 25.04
CA GLN A 217 7.58 -1.92 24.07
C GLN A 217 6.39 -2.57 24.77
N ILE A 218 6.63 -3.51 25.70
CA ILE A 218 5.58 -4.11 26.51
C ILE A 218 4.81 -3.03 27.29
N TRP A 219 5.52 -2.09 27.92
CA TRP A 219 4.88 -1.03 28.69
C TRP A 219 4.05 -0.08 27.81
N LYS A 220 4.55 0.29 26.62
CA LYS A 220 3.77 1.06 25.63
C LYS A 220 2.52 0.31 25.21
N SER A 221 2.64 -0.98 24.89
CA SER A 221 1.51 -1.84 24.53
C SER A 221 0.47 -1.88 25.64
N VAL A 222 0.87 -2.15 26.89
CA VAL A 222 -0.04 -2.16 28.04
C VAL A 222 -0.73 -0.81 28.23
N THR A 223 0.01 0.30 28.08
CA THR A 223 -0.57 1.65 28.18
C THR A 223 -1.61 1.91 27.10
N ILE A 224 -1.34 1.51 25.86
CA ILE A 224 -2.27 1.60 24.73
C ILE A 224 -3.54 0.79 25.03
N TYR A 225 -3.40 -0.46 25.51
CA TYR A 225 -4.57 -1.31 25.82
C TYR A 225 -5.37 -0.80 27.02
N TYR A 226 -4.71 -0.32 28.06
CA TYR A 226 -5.35 0.22 29.25
C TYR A 226 -6.18 1.48 28.92
N ASN A 227 -5.64 2.39 28.10
CA ASN A 227 -6.34 3.61 27.68
C ASN A 227 -7.43 3.37 26.64
N CYS A 228 -7.58 2.13 26.16
CA CYS A 228 -8.60 1.75 25.18
C CYS A 228 -9.79 1.00 25.79
N SER A 229 -9.72 0.66 27.09
CA SER A 229 -10.84 0.15 27.91
C SER A 229 -11.58 1.28 28.61
#